data_AF-A0A5D3D880-F1
#
_entry.id   AF-A0A5D3D880-F1
#
_cell.length_a   1.000
_cell.length_b   1.000
_cell.length_c   1.000
_cell.angle_alpha   90.00
_cell.angle_beta   90.00
_cell.angle_gamma   90.00
#
_symmetry.space_group_name_H-M   'P 1'
#
loop_
_entity.id
_entity.type
_entity.pdbx_description
1 polymer ?
#
loop_
_entity_poly.entity_id
_entity_poly.type
_entity_poly.pdbx_seq_one_letter_code
_entity_poly.pdbx_strand_id
1 'polypeptide(L)' 'MKYPEDQKVQCAVFMLTDRGTAWWETTERILGGDVGQITWQQFKESFYAKFFSANLRDAKRQKFLNLAR' A
#
# COMPACT_ATOMS: atom_id res chain seq x y z
N MET A 1 8.85 -13.40 16.76
CA MET A 1 8.67 -14.01 15.43
C MET A 1 9.07 -12.97 14.39
N LYS A 2 10.20 -13.13 13.69
CA LYS A 2 10.58 -12.21 12.59
C LYS A 2 9.92 -12.76 11.33
N TYR A 3 8.90 -12.05 10.83
CA TYR A 3 8.26 -12.40 9.58
C TYR A 3 9.18 -11.98 8.42
N PRO A 4 9.43 -12.83 7.42
CA PRO A 4 10.26 -12.46 6.27
C PRO A 4 9.65 -11.24 5.56
N GLU A 5 10.43 -10.18 5.34
CA GLU A 5 9.94 -8.96 4.69
C GLU A 5 9.47 -9.23 3.25
N ASP A 6 10.08 -10.22 2.59
CA ASP A 6 9.76 -10.75 1.26
C ASP A 6 8.36 -11.37 1.18
N GLN A 7 7.85 -11.93 2.28
CA GLN A 7 6.48 -12.50 2.30
C GLN A 7 5.40 -11.44 2.55
N LYS A 8 5.75 -10.27 3.08
CA LYS A 8 4.75 -9.24 3.43
C LYS A 8 4.06 -8.67 2.20
N VAL A 9 4.80 -8.48 1.11
CA VAL A 9 4.25 -7.97 -0.15
C VAL A 9 3.25 -8.99 -0.71
N GLN A 10 3.61 -10.26 -0.77
CA GLN A 10 2.71 -11.33 -1.24
C GLN A 10 1.41 -11.39 -0.43
N CYS A 11 1.50 -11.36 0.90
CA CYS A 11 0.32 -11.33 1.76
C CYS A 11 -0.55 -10.08 1.52
N ALA A 12 0.06 -8.90 1.41
CA ALA A 12 -0.69 -7.66 1.18
C ALA A 12 -1.37 -7.66 -0.19
N VAL A 13 -0.68 -8.14 -1.22
CA VAL A 13 -1.21 -8.29 -2.59
C VAL A 13 -2.38 -9.26 -2.62
N PHE A 14 -2.28 -10.39 -1.92
CA PHE A 14 -3.37 -11.36 -1.80
C PHE A 14 -4.64 -10.76 -1.18
N MET A 15 -4.49 -9.79 -0.28
CA MET A 15 -5.61 -9.10 0.37
C MET A 15 -6.20 -7.96 -0.47
N LEU A 16 -5.60 -7.60 -1.62
CA LEU A 16 -6.15 -6.61 -2.51
C LEU A 16 -7.38 -7.16 -3.24
N THR A 17 -8.40 -6.33 -3.37
CA THR A 17 -9.65 -6.66 -4.08
C THR A 17 -9.97 -5.59 -5.11
N ASP A 18 -10.66 -5.97 -6.19
CA ASP A 18 -11.15 -5.11 -7.27
C ASP A 18 -10.10 -4.10 -7.77
N ARG A 19 -10.27 -2.83 -7.37
CA ARG A 19 -9.41 -1.70 -7.74
C ARG A 19 -7.99 -1.84 -7.21
N GLY A 20 -7.81 -2.54 -6.09
CA GLY A 20 -6.50 -2.85 -5.54
C GLY A 20 -5.73 -3.79 -6.45
N THR A 21 -6.37 -4.86 -6.91
CA THR A 21 -5.77 -5.87 -7.79
C THR A 21 -5.37 -5.26 -9.15
N ALA A 22 -6.29 -4.54 -9.80
CA ALA A 22 -6.01 -3.90 -11.09
C ALA A 22 -4.87 -2.85 -11.01
N TRP A 23 -4.79 -2.10 -9.91
CA TRP A 23 -3.68 -1.17 -9.67
C TRP A 23 -2.36 -1.91 -9.48
N TRP A 24 -2.36 -3.02 -8.74
CA TRP A 24 -1.16 -3.79 -8.45
C TRP A 24 -0.56 -4.41 -9.71
N GLU A 25 -1.38 -5.02 -10.58
CA GLU A 25 -0.95 -5.58 -11.87
C GLU A 25 -0.20 -4.56 -12.75
N THR A 26 -0.62 -3.29 -12.69
CA THR A 26 0.04 -2.20 -13.43
C THR A 26 1.33 -1.76 -12.72
N THR A 27 1.28 -1.64 -11.40
CA THR A 27 2.38 -1.12 -10.58
C THR A 27 3.54 -2.10 -10.48
N GLU A 28 3.27 -3.39 -10.36
CA GLU A 28 4.26 -4.45 -10.37
C GLU A 28 5.13 -4.42 -11.63
N ARG A 29 4.50 -4.21 -12.80
CA ARG A 29 5.20 -4.09 -14.09
C ARG A 29 6.10 -2.86 -14.16
N ILE A 30 5.68 -1.76 -13.52
CA ILE A 30 6.47 -0.52 -13.44
C ILE A 30 7.66 -0.69 -12.49
N LEU A 31 7.48 -1.43 -11.39
CA LEU A 31 8.51 -1.64 -10.37
C LEU A 31 9.58 -2.67 -10.74
N GLY A 32 9.52 -3.27 -11.94
CA GLY A 32 10.58 -4.15 -12.46
C GLY A 32 10.27 -5.65 -12.39
N GLY A 33 9.03 -6.04 -12.08
CA GLY A 33 8.46 -7.33 -12.51
C GLY A 33 9.01 -8.58 -11.81
N ASP A 34 8.78 -8.70 -10.51
CA ASP A 34 8.42 -9.94 -9.81
C ASP A 34 8.03 -9.56 -8.36
N VAL A 35 6.90 -10.07 -7.84
CA VAL A 35 6.47 -9.79 -6.45
C VAL A 35 7.59 -10.10 -5.45
N GLY A 36 8.42 -11.11 -5.73
CA GLY A 36 9.55 -11.50 -4.89
C GLY A 36 10.72 -10.49 -4.86
N GLN A 37 10.77 -9.55 -5.79
CA GLN A 37 11.82 -8.53 -5.88
C GLN A 37 11.38 -7.17 -5.32
N ILE A 38 10.08 -6.95 -5.20
CA ILE A 38 9.54 -5.70 -4.65
C ILE A 38 9.71 -5.72 -3.13
N THR A 39 10.44 -4.76 -2.61
CA THR A 39 10.60 -4.63 -1.15
C THR A 39 9.30 -4.17 -0.51
N TRP A 40 9.10 -4.58 0.75
CA TRP A 40 7.95 -4.10 1.55
C TRP A 40 7.88 -2.56 1.62
N GLN A 41 9.04 -1.89 1.58
CA GLN A 41 9.09 -0.43 1.57
C GLN A 41 8.51 0.15 0.27
N GLN A 42 8.97 -0.32 -0.89
CA GLN A 42 8.47 0.12 -2.19
C GLN A 42 6.96 -0.11 -2.36
N PHE A 43 6.48 -1.28 -1.90
CA PHE A 43 5.05 -1.58 -1.86
C PHE A 43 4.28 -0.51 -1.05
N LYS A 44 4.70 -0.24 0.19
CA LYS A 44 4.02 0.74 1.07
C LYS A 44 4.02 2.14 0.48
N GLU A 45 5.15 2.59 -0.05
CA GLU A 45 5.27 3.92 -0.66
C GLU A 45 4.29 4.07 -1.82
N SER A 46 4.27 3.09 -2.73
CA SER A 46 3.35 3.07 -3.87
C SER A 46 1.89 2.97 -3.44
N PHE A 47 1.59 2.10 -2.48
CA PHE A 47 0.25 1.89 -1.95
C PHE A 47 -0.30 3.15 -1.27
N TYR A 48 0.48 3.78 -0.39
CA TYR A 48 0.07 5.00 0.28
C TYR A 48 -0.04 6.18 -0.69
N ALA A 49 0.84 6.29 -1.67
CA ALA A 49 0.70 7.32 -2.71
C ALA A 49 -0.64 7.17 -3.47
N LYS A 50 -1.05 5.94 -3.78
CA LYS A 50 -2.28 5.66 -4.55
C LYS A 50 -3.57 5.81 -3.72
N PHE A 51 -3.63 5.18 -2.56
CA PHE A 51 -4.87 5.02 -1.79
C PHE A 51 -4.95 5.91 -0.55
N PHE A 52 -3.81 6.44 -0.09
CA PHE A 52 -3.71 7.21 1.15
C PHE A 52 -2.89 8.47 0.98
N SER A 53 -3.28 9.26 -0.04
CA SER A 53 -2.61 10.51 -0.41
C SER A 53 -2.52 11.49 0.76
N ALA A 54 -1.57 12.43 0.70
CA ALA A 54 -1.39 13.46 1.73
C ALA A 54 -2.71 14.16 2.08
N ASN A 55 -3.47 14.58 1.07
CA ASN A 55 -4.76 15.26 1.28
C ASN A 55 -5.77 14.37 2.02
N LEU A 56 -5.84 13.06 1.71
CA LEU A 56 -6.73 12.15 2.42
C LEU A 56 -6.29 11.94 3.88
N ARG A 57 -4.97 11.88 4.12
CA ARG A 57 -4.39 11.80 5.47
C ARG A 57 -4.72 13.04 6.28
N ASP A 58 -4.55 14.22 5.69
CA ASP A 58 -4.83 15.50 6.34
C ASP A 58 -6.32 15.63 6.65
N ALA A 59 -7.20 15.26 5.71
CA ALA A 59 -8.64 15.25 5.92
C ALA A 59 -9.05 14.29 7.05
N LYS A 60 -8.47 13.07 7.10
CA LYS A 60 -8.73 12.10 8.17
C LYS A 60 -8.19 12.59 9.52
N ARG A 61 -7.00 13.17 9.55
CA ARG A 61 -6.40 13.79 10.74
C ARG A 61 -7.31 14.89 11.28
N GLN A 62 -7.79 15.78 10.41
CA GLN A 62 -8.67 16.87 10.82
C GLN A 62 -10.01 16.36 11.35
N LYS A 63 -10.59 15.33 10.71
CA LYS A 63 -11.81 14.68 11.21
C LYS A 63 -11.58 14.06 12.59
N PHE A 64 -10.44 13.42 12.82
CA PHE A 64 -10.09 12.85 14.13
C PHE A 64 -9.96 13.93 15.20
N LEU A 65 -9.27 15.04 14.92
CA LEU A 65 -9.15 16.17 15.84
C LEU A 65 -10.52 16.78 16.18
N ASN A 66 -11.43 16.86 15.19
CA ASN A 66 -12.78 17.33 15.41
C ASN A 66 -13.66 16.37 16.22
N LEU A 67 -13.32 15.07 16.27
CA LEU A 67 -14.01 14.07 17.11
C LEU A 67 -13.50 14.07 18.55
N ALA A 68 -12.27 14.57 18.79
CA ALA A 68 -11.69 14.73 20.12
C ALA A 68 -12.10 16.05 20.79
N ARG A 69 -13.05 16.78 20.20
CA ARG A 69 -13.65 18.02 20.68
C ARG A 69 -15.08 17.77 21.09
#